data_AF-A0ABC8TU33-F1
#
_entry.id   AF-A0ABC8TU33-F1
#
_cell.length_a   1.000
_cell.length_b   1.000
_cell.length_c   1.000
_cell.angle_alpha   90.00
_cell.angle_beta   90.00
_cell.angle_gamma   90.00
#
_symmetry.space_group_name_H-M   'P 1'
#
loop_
_entity.id
_entity.type
_entity.pdbx_description
1 polymer ?
#
loop_
_entity_poly.entity_id
_entity_poly.type
_entity_poly.pdbx_seq_one_letter_code
_entity_poly.pdbx_strand_id
1 'polypeptide(L)'
;MEVEATITISLSYFLSTATMIYAQHLSLGFPELPIDLKYPGVGIFFIGITGNFYHHYLLAKLRAKGDKEYKVPHGGLFGLVICPHYLFEILGFVGVSCISQTAYSFSFTLGTICYLIGRSIATRKWYISKFEDFPRDVKALIPYIF
;
A
#
# COMPACT_ATOMS: atom_id res chain seq x y z
N MET A 1 0.40 11.08 25.15
CA MET A 1 0.37 9.99 24.16
C MET A 1 -0.88 10.01 23.26
N GLU A 2 -2.13 9.91 23.74
CA GLU A 2 -3.31 9.92 22.85
C GLU A 2 -3.56 11.28 22.16
N VAL A 3 -3.43 12.39 22.89
CA VAL A 3 -3.65 13.74 22.34
C VAL A 3 -2.55 14.11 21.32
N GLU A 4 -1.29 13.79 21.60
CA GLU A 4 -0.16 14.07 20.70
C GLU A 4 -0.28 13.29 19.38
N ALA A 5 -0.67 12.01 19.44
CA ALA A 5 -0.94 11.21 18.26
C ALA A 5 -2.10 11.80 17.45
N THR A 6 -3.18 12.21 18.13
CA THR A 6 -4.34 12.84 17.49
C THR A 6 -3.97 14.14 16.78
N ILE A 7 -3.19 15.00 17.43
CA ILE A 7 -2.70 16.26 16.85
C ILE A 7 -1.82 15.98 15.63
N THR A 8 -0.87 15.04 15.76
CA THR A 8 0.07 14.70 14.68
C THR A 8 -0.65 14.14 13.45
N ILE A 9 -1.61 13.25 13.67
CA ILE A 9 -2.44 12.68 12.61
C ILE A 9 -3.30 13.77 11.97
N SER A 10 -3.98 14.59 12.77
CA SER A 10 -4.84 15.65 12.23
C SER A 10 -4.06 16.68 11.43
N LEU A 11 -2.88 17.08 11.93
CA LEU A 11 -2.00 18.02 11.25
C LEU A 11 -1.46 17.43 9.94
N SER A 12 -1.10 16.14 9.91
CA SER A 12 -0.60 15.50 8.69
C SER A 12 -1.69 15.42 7.61
N TYR A 13 -2.92 15.07 7.98
CA TYR A 13 -4.06 15.08 7.05
C TYR A 13 -4.39 16.49 6.55
N PHE A 14 -4.36 17.48 7.44
CA PHE A 14 -4.58 18.88 7.07
C PHE A 14 -3.52 19.36 6.08
N LEU A 15 -2.24 19.16 6.39
CA LEU A 15 -1.13 19.56 5.52
C LEU A 15 -1.17 18.85 4.17
N SER A 16 -1.46 17.55 4.17
CA SER A 16 -1.61 16.76 2.95
C SER A 16 -2.73 17.32 2.05
N THR A 17 -3.88 17.64 2.64
CA THR A 17 -5.03 18.19 1.91
C THR A 17 -4.73 19.59 1.38
N ALA A 18 -4.12 20.46 2.19
CA ALA A 18 -3.71 21.79 1.76
C ALA A 18 -2.71 21.74 0.60
N THR A 19 -1.75 20.81 0.67
CA THR A 19 -0.75 20.59 -0.39
C THR A 19 -1.41 20.10 -1.68
N MET A 20 -2.38 19.18 -1.58
CA MET A 20 -3.14 18.68 -2.73
C MET A 20 -3.91 19.82 -3.42
N ILE A 21 -4.62 20.66 -2.66
CA ILE A 21 -5.37 21.82 -3.19
C ILE A 21 -4.42 22.82 -3.85
N TYR A 22 -3.31 23.13 -3.21
CA TYR A 22 -2.31 24.04 -3.76
C TYR A 22 -1.69 23.51 -5.06
N ALA A 23 -1.34 22.21 -5.10
CA ALA A 23 -0.84 21.56 -6.31
C ALA A 23 -1.87 21.57 -7.45
N GLN A 24 -3.15 21.37 -7.14
CA GLN A 24 -4.23 21.47 -8.11
C GLN A 24 -4.37 22.91 -8.64
N HIS A 25 -4.29 23.91 -7.77
CA HIS A 25 -4.36 25.31 -8.18
C HIS A 25 -3.21 25.69 -9.13
N LEU A 26 -1.98 25.22 -8.84
CA LEU A 26 -0.83 25.42 -9.72
C LEU A 26 -0.99 24.72 -11.08
N SER A 27 -1.74 23.62 -11.12
CA SER A 27 -1.92 22.79 -12.32
C SER A 27 -2.95 23.35 -13.31
N LEU A 28 -3.80 24.31 -12.89
CA LEU A 28 -4.89 24.86 -13.72
C LEU A 28 -4.43 25.56 -15.01
N GLY A 29 -3.18 26.00 -15.09
CA GLY A 29 -2.61 26.68 -16.26
C GLY A 29 -1.84 25.78 -17.23
N PHE A 30 -1.71 24.48 -16.94
CA PHE A 30 -0.95 23.56 -17.77
C PHE A 30 -1.83 22.89 -18.83
N PRO A 31 -1.31 22.69 -20.06
CA PRO A 31 -2.04 21.92 -21.07
C PRO A 31 -2.24 20.48 -20.61
N GLU A 32 -3.35 19.88 -21.01
CA GLU A 32 -3.59 18.46 -20.77
C GLU A 32 -2.50 17.62 -21.43
N LEU A 33 -2.05 16.57 -20.73
CA LEU A 33 -1.03 15.67 -21.26
C LEU A 33 -1.58 14.96 -22.50
N PRO A 34 -0.78 14.83 -23.58
CA PRO A 34 -1.23 14.20 -24.83
C PRO A 34 -1.48 12.68 -24.71
N ILE A 35 -1.02 12.06 -23.62
CA ILE A 35 -1.20 10.64 -23.33
C ILE A 35 -2.19 10.52 -22.17
N ASP A 36 -3.41 10.07 -22.47
CA ASP A 36 -4.44 9.78 -21.47
C ASP A 36 -4.21 8.38 -20.88
N LEU A 37 -3.76 8.34 -19.62
CA LEU A 37 -3.53 7.11 -18.85
C LEU A 37 -4.73 6.72 -17.99
N LYS A 38 -5.88 7.40 -18.13
CA LYS A 38 -7.06 7.20 -17.30
C LYS A 38 -7.60 5.78 -17.37
N TYR A 39 -7.89 5.26 -18.55
CA TYR A 39 -8.45 3.91 -18.70
C TYR A 39 -7.53 2.79 -18.20
N PRO A 40 -6.23 2.76 -18.58
CA PRO A 40 -5.32 1.76 -18.00
C PRO A 40 -5.15 1.97 -16.49
N GLY A 41 -5.11 3.22 -16.01
CA GLY A 41 -5.06 3.55 -14.58
C GLY A 41 -6.26 3.02 -13.80
N VAL A 42 -7.47 3.13 -14.35
CA VAL A 42 -8.69 2.53 -13.77
C VAL A 42 -8.57 1.01 -13.69
N GLY A 43 -8.09 0.36 -14.75
CA GLY A 43 -7.85 -1.09 -14.74
C GLY A 43 -6.86 -1.52 -13.65
N ILE A 44 -5.73 -0.83 -13.54
CA ILE A 44 -4.71 -1.07 -12.51
C ILE A 44 -5.28 -0.85 -11.11
N PHE A 45 -6.07 0.22 -10.91
CA PHE A 45 -6.71 0.51 -9.64
C PHE A 45 -7.67 -0.61 -9.20
N PHE A 46 -8.49 -1.12 -10.11
CA PHE A 46 -9.40 -2.23 -9.81
C PHE A 46 -8.64 -3.51 -9.42
N ILE A 47 -7.56 -3.83 -10.14
CA ILE A 47 -6.70 -4.96 -9.78
C ILE A 47 -6.10 -4.76 -8.37
N GLY A 48 -5.61 -3.55 -8.09
CA GLY A 48 -5.08 -3.17 -6.79
C GLY A 48 -6.09 -3.32 -5.66
N ILE A 49 -7.28 -2.72 -5.78
CA ILE A 49 -8.28 -2.75 -4.69
C ILE A 49 -8.84 -4.15 -4.47
N THR A 50 -9.12 -4.92 -5.53
CA THR A 50 -9.64 -6.29 -5.41
C THR A 50 -8.58 -7.20 -4.80
N GLY A 51 -7.32 -7.10 -5.25
CA GLY A 51 -6.23 -7.88 -4.68
C GLY A 51 -5.95 -7.53 -3.22
N ASN A 52 -5.95 -6.24 -2.87
CA ASN A 52 -5.77 -5.78 -1.49
C ASN A 52 -6.89 -6.32 -0.59
N PHE A 53 -8.15 -6.17 -1.00
CA PHE A 53 -9.31 -6.68 -0.26
C PHE A 53 -9.25 -8.19 -0.06
N TYR A 54 -8.96 -8.96 -1.11
CA TYR A 54 -8.86 -10.42 -1.04
C TYR A 54 -7.82 -10.88 -0.02
N HIS A 55 -6.63 -10.27 0.01
CA HIS A 55 -5.59 -10.65 0.96
C HIS A 55 -5.89 -10.18 2.39
N HIS A 56 -6.55 -9.03 2.57
CA HIS A 56 -7.06 -8.63 3.88
C HIS A 56 -8.15 -9.56 4.40
N TYR A 57 -9.03 -10.04 3.53
CA TYR A 57 -10.05 -11.01 3.87
C TYR A 57 -9.44 -12.34 4.35
N LEU A 58 -8.37 -12.81 3.68
CA LEU A 58 -7.61 -13.98 4.14
C LEU A 58 -6.99 -13.73 5.52
N LEU A 59 -6.39 -12.56 5.76
CA LEU A 59 -5.83 -12.20 7.06
C LEU A 59 -6.89 -12.15 8.16
N ALA A 60 -8.07 -11.61 7.85
CA ALA A 60 -9.18 -11.55 8.79
C ALA A 60 -9.66 -12.95 9.20
N LYS A 61 -9.69 -13.90 8.25
CA LYS A 61 -10.07 -15.30 8.50
C LYS A 61 -9.13 -16.04 9.46
N LEU A 62 -7.88 -15.62 9.57
CA LEU A 62 -6.90 -16.28 10.45
C LEU A 62 -7.20 -16.03 11.94
N ARG A 63 -7.93 -14.96 12.25
CA ARG A 63 -8.28 -14.59 13.62
C ARG A 63 -9.68 -15.09 13.96
N ALA A 64 -9.78 -16.06 14.86
CA ALA A 64 -11.04 -16.40 15.50
C ALA A 64 -11.42 -15.30 16.52
N LYS A 65 -12.71 -15.19 16.88
CA LYS A 65 -13.15 -14.23 17.91
C LYS A 65 -12.41 -14.48 19.23
N GLY A 66 -11.60 -13.51 19.65
CA GLY A 66 -10.83 -13.56 20.90
C GLY A 66 -9.40 -14.09 20.77
N ASP A 67 -9.00 -14.56 19.58
CA ASP A 67 -7.65 -15.05 19.32
C ASP A 67 -6.67 -13.89 19.06
N LYS A 68 -5.65 -13.78 19.91
CA LYS A 68 -4.56 -12.79 19.81
C LYS A 68 -3.28 -13.39 19.26
N GLU A 69 -3.25 -14.69 19.00
CA GLU A 69 -2.07 -15.37 18.52
C GLU A 69 -1.83 -15.03 17.05
N TYR A 70 -0.56 -14.76 16.72
CA TYR A 70 -0.18 -14.55 15.33
C TYR A 70 -0.04 -15.91 14.65
N LYS A 71 -0.61 -16.03 13.45
CA LYS A 71 -0.54 -17.23 12.63
C LYS A 71 0.05 -16.87 11.28
N VAL A 72 0.78 -17.81 10.68
CA VAL A 72 1.31 -17.64 9.34
C VAL A 72 0.15 -17.71 8.34
N PRO A 73 -0.08 -16.66 7.53
CA PRO A 73 -1.13 -16.65 6.52
C PRO A 73 -0.83 -17.65 5.41
N HIS A 74 -1.85 -18.37 4.95
CA HIS A 74 -1.76 -19.29 3.82
C HIS A 74 -2.87 -18.98 2.81
N GLY A 75 -2.59 -19.23 1.52
CA GLY A 75 -3.51 -18.98 0.40
C GLY A 75 -3.20 -17.69 -0.38
N GLY A 76 -3.70 -17.60 -1.61
CA GLY A 76 -3.40 -16.46 -2.50
C GLY A 76 -1.89 -16.32 -2.77
N LEU A 77 -1.39 -15.07 -2.74
CA LEU A 77 0.04 -14.79 -2.93
C LEU A 77 0.87 -14.94 -1.63
N PHE A 78 0.28 -15.31 -0.49
CA PHE A 78 1.02 -15.46 0.77
C PHE A 78 2.09 -16.57 0.73
N GLY A 79 2.00 -17.51 -0.22
CA GLY A 79 3.04 -18.51 -0.45
C GLY A 79 4.29 -17.97 -1.17
N LEU A 80 4.18 -16.80 -1.82
CA LEU A 80 5.28 -16.19 -2.58
C LEU A 80 5.85 -14.96 -1.87
N VAL A 81 4.98 -14.15 -1.25
CA VAL A 81 5.34 -12.91 -0.57
C VAL A 81 4.67 -12.83 0.80
N ILE A 82 5.34 -12.21 1.77
CA ILE A 82 4.83 -12.08 3.15
C ILE A 82 3.67 -11.09 3.23
N CYS A 83 3.75 -9.99 2.47
CA CYS A 83 2.76 -8.92 2.48
C CYS A 83 2.19 -8.65 1.08
N PRO A 84 1.42 -9.58 0.49
CA PRO A 84 0.80 -9.39 -0.83
C PRO A 84 -0.18 -8.21 -0.85
N HIS A 85 -0.89 -7.96 0.26
CA HIS A 85 -1.80 -6.82 0.37
C HIS A 85 -1.10 -5.46 0.15
N TYR A 86 0.15 -5.31 0.59
CA TYR A 86 0.94 -4.10 0.34
C TYR A 86 1.34 -3.95 -1.13
N LEU A 87 1.62 -5.05 -1.84
CA LEU A 87 1.87 -5.00 -3.28
C LEU A 87 0.64 -4.49 -4.03
N PHE A 88 -0.54 -5.01 -3.69
CA PHE A 88 -1.79 -4.58 -4.30
C PHE A 88 -2.19 -3.14 -3.91
N GLU A 89 -1.84 -2.70 -2.70
CA GLU A 89 -2.00 -1.31 -2.28
C GLU A 89 -1.13 -0.37 -3.12
N ILE A 90 0.13 -0.73 -3.37
CA ILE A 90 1.01 -0.01 -4.30
C ILE A 90 0.39 0.05 -5.70
N LEU A 91 -0.12 -1.06 -6.23
CA LEU A 91 -0.79 -1.07 -7.53
C LEU A 91 -2.00 -0.13 -7.54
N GLY A 92 -2.78 -0.10 -6.47
CA GLY A 92 -3.88 0.86 -6.31
C GLY A 92 -3.40 2.31 -6.45
N PHE A 93 -2.34 2.69 -5.73
CA PHE A 93 -1.78 4.05 -5.82
C PHE A 93 -1.16 4.36 -7.17
N VAL A 94 -0.50 3.40 -7.82
CA VAL A 94 -0.03 3.54 -9.21
C VAL A 94 -1.21 3.82 -10.15
N GLY A 95 -2.32 3.09 -9.99
CA GLY A 95 -3.56 3.34 -10.73
C GLY A 95 -4.09 4.76 -10.52
N VAL A 96 -4.16 5.24 -9.28
CA VAL A 96 -4.55 6.63 -8.95
C VAL A 96 -3.60 7.66 -9.58
N SER A 97 -2.30 7.37 -9.57
CA SER A 97 -1.29 8.23 -10.18
C SER A 97 -1.45 8.30 -11.71
N CYS A 98 -1.79 7.18 -12.35
CA CYS A 98 -2.11 7.12 -13.78
C CYS A 98 -3.42 7.84 -14.14
N ILE A 99 -4.42 7.82 -13.25
CA ILE A 99 -5.70 8.52 -13.48
C ILE A 99 -5.56 10.03 -13.30
N SER A 100 -4.91 10.46 -12.23
CA SER A 100 -4.82 11.88 -11.89
C SER A 100 -3.70 12.60 -12.64
N GLN A 101 -2.63 11.88 -13.03
CA GLN A 101 -1.49 12.40 -13.78
C GLN A 101 -0.87 13.68 -13.18
N THR A 102 -0.99 13.86 -11.86
CA THR A 102 -0.45 15.04 -11.15
C THR A 102 0.86 14.72 -10.45
N ALA A 103 1.78 15.70 -10.38
CA ALA A 103 3.04 15.56 -9.65
C ALA A 103 2.84 15.18 -8.16
N TYR A 104 1.75 15.66 -7.56
CA TYR A 104 1.35 15.30 -6.21
C TYR A 104 1.05 13.80 -6.08
N SER A 105 0.22 13.24 -6.97
CA SER A 105 -0.12 11.81 -6.95
C SER A 105 1.09 10.90 -7.15
N PHE A 106 2.03 11.28 -8.01
CA PHE A 106 3.27 10.55 -8.24
C PHE A 106 4.16 10.58 -7.00
N SER A 107 4.34 11.76 -6.40
CA SER A 107 5.14 11.92 -5.18
C SER A 107 4.55 11.13 -4.02
N PHE A 108 3.23 11.16 -3.86
CA PHE A 108 2.51 10.38 -2.86
C PHE A 108 2.68 8.87 -3.07
N THR A 109 2.54 8.41 -4.31
CA THR A 109 2.72 6.99 -4.67
C THR A 109 4.14 6.52 -4.37
N LEU A 110 5.15 7.32 -4.72
CA LEU A 110 6.55 7.00 -4.42
C LEU A 110 6.82 6.93 -2.91
N GLY A 111 6.27 7.88 -2.13
CA GLY A 111 6.34 7.85 -0.68
C GLY A 111 5.72 6.58 -0.10
N THR A 112 4.55 6.19 -0.59
CA THR A 112 3.84 4.97 -0.18
C THR A 112 4.63 3.72 -0.53
N ILE A 113 5.25 3.64 -1.72
CA ILE A 113 6.13 2.53 -2.12
C ILE A 113 7.28 2.38 -1.12
N CYS A 114 8.03 3.46 -0.85
CA CYS A 114 9.14 3.46 0.10
C CYS A 114 8.70 3.01 1.50
N TYR A 115 7.58 3.55 1.98
CA TYR A 115 7.02 3.20 3.29
C TYR A 115 6.63 1.72 3.37
N LEU A 116 5.90 1.21 2.39
CA LEU A 116 5.41 -0.17 2.37
C LEU A 116 6.54 -1.19 2.17
N ILE A 117 7.58 -0.85 1.40
CA ILE A 117 8.81 -1.65 1.31
C ILE A 117 9.50 -1.72 2.67
N GLY A 118 9.71 -0.59 3.35
CA GLY A 118 10.34 -0.58 4.68
C GLY A 118 9.55 -1.41 5.68
N ARG A 119 8.22 -1.26 5.66
CA ARG A 119 7.28 -2.03 6.50
C ARG A 119 7.33 -3.52 6.19
N SER A 120 7.34 -3.93 4.92
CA SER A 120 7.36 -5.35 4.54
C SER A 120 8.65 -6.05 4.99
N ILE A 121 9.80 -5.37 4.89
CA ILE A 121 11.09 -5.87 5.40
C ILE A 121 11.03 -6.06 6.92
N ALA A 122 10.50 -5.07 7.64
CA ALA A 122 10.35 -5.16 9.10
C ALA A 122 9.41 -6.31 9.50
N THR A 123 8.28 -6.46 8.81
CA THR A 123 7.34 -7.57 9.01
C THR A 123 8.00 -8.92 8.72
N ARG A 124 8.78 -9.04 7.64
CA ARG A 124 9.55 -10.25 7.33
C ARG A 124 10.51 -10.64 8.45
N LYS A 125 11.31 -9.67 8.93
CA LYS A 125 12.25 -9.90 10.05
C LYS A 125 11.50 -10.34 11.31
N TRP A 126 10.35 -9.73 11.58
CA TRP A 126 9.51 -10.08 12.72
C TRP A 126 8.98 -11.52 12.62
N TYR A 127 8.43 -11.94 11.47
CA TYR A 127 7.96 -13.32 11.28
C TYR A 127 9.09 -14.34 11.44
N ILE A 128 10.26 -14.11 10.83
CA ILE A 128 11.43 -14.99 10.95
C ILE A 128 11.90 -15.09 12.41
N SER A 129 11.84 -14.01 13.18
CA SER A 129 12.23 -14.03 14.60
C SER A 129 11.21 -14.73 15.51
N LYS A 130 9.96 -14.87 15.05
CA LYS A 130 8.84 -15.35 15.87
C LYS A 130 8.50 -16.82 15.63
N PHE A 131 8.71 -17.31 14.41
CA PHE A 131 8.39 -18.67 14.00
C PHE A 131 9.66 -19.39 13.54
N GLU A 132 10.07 -20.44 14.28
CA GLU A 132 11.30 -21.20 13.99
C GLU A 132 11.24 -21.92 12.63
N ASP A 133 10.07 -22.44 12.25
CA ASP A 133 9.83 -23.16 10.98
C ASP A 133 9.39 -22.26 9.81
N PHE A 134 9.59 -20.94 9.90
CA PHE A 134 9.15 -20.03 8.83
C PHE A 134 9.97 -20.21 7.54
N PRO A 135 9.33 -20.42 6.37
CA PRO A 135 10.05 -20.59 5.12
C PRO A 135 10.84 -19.33 4.75
N ARG A 136 12.17 -19.46 4.68
CA ARG A 136 13.09 -18.34 4.39
C ARG A 136 13.00 -17.87 2.94
N ASP A 137 12.45 -18.69 2.06
CA ASP A 137 12.31 -18.41 0.62
C ASP A 137 11.20 -17.40 0.30
N VAL A 138 10.29 -17.13 1.25
CA VAL A 138 9.21 -16.16 1.06
C VAL A 138 9.79 -14.74 1.00
N LYS A 139 9.43 -14.05 -0.07
CA LYS A 139 9.88 -12.70 -0.43
C LYS A 139 9.13 -11.62 0.35
N ALA A 140 9.71 -10.43 0.46
CA ALA A 140 9.14 -9.36 1.29
C ALA A 140 7.90 -8.73 0.65
N LEU A 141 7.91 -8.45 -0.66
CA LEU A 141 6.89 -7.64 -1.31
C LEU A 141 6.62 -8.01 -2.78
N ILE A 142 7.65 -8.19 -3.60
CA ILE A 142 7.53 -8.44 -5.04
C ILE A 142 7.80 -9.92 -5.30
N PRO A 143 6.83 -10.68 -5.85
CA PRO A 143 7.01 -12.09 -6.16
C PRO A 143 8.27 -12.29 -7.02
N TYR A 144 9.10 -13.27 -6.65
CA TYR A 144 10.32 -13.69 -7.36
C TYR A 144 11.48 -12.68 -7.43
N ILE A 145 11.27 -11.41 -7.06
CA ILE A 145 12.31 -10.37 -7.09
C ILE A 145 12.76 -10.02 -5.67
N PHE A 146 11.82 -9.64 -4.80
CA PHE A 146 12.13 -8.99 -3.52
C PHE A 146 11.20 -9.38 -2.38
#